data_AF-A0A1J7J0Q5-F1
#
_entry.id   AF-A0A1J7J0Q5-F1
#
_cell.length_a   1.000
_cell.length_b   1.000
_cell.length_c   1.000
_cell.angle_alpha   90.00
_cell.angle_beta   90.00
_cell.angle_gamma   90.00
#
_symmetry.space_group_name_H-M   'P 1'
#
loop_
_entity.id
_entity.type
_entity.pdbx_description
1 polymer ?
#
loop_
_entity_poly.entity_id
_entity_poly.type
_entity_poly.pdbx_seq_one_letter_code
_entity_poly.pdbx_strand_id
1 'polypeptide(L)'
;MVFTSQYYFDAIQPGTLWPTSQRALPHFVKTLKLLRERLARDDDQARLSDTTAAAVMGIAGHALLTRDVKSAKHHIEGLCKIVGLRGGVATFRDSSKLLLEILRCDMGMALQTGSRPVFFHKPSHQEALPPYPDLTLLLELREPTATSSRYDSAIFLSDMDDDLSRAWKVLSEFCSVINYAIDSGQRISTETFLDTMASVMYRLTDIRFEPGSSDEALRLGLLAFACSVFLQWKHLGLPYSHLTSALRTCLTTTTSLPITPELLLWLLMAGAVSVFNDADDRWLKPMLLANMVLCEIDSWSKMQHLLQSFMWIGLIHDRSAKRMFDSTIASPTIRPLALPSASSSSLWET
;
A
#
# COMPACT_ATOMS: atom_id res chain seq x y z
N MET A 1 17.35 12.08 15.87
CA MET A 1 16.91 11.37 14.65
C MET A 1 18.06 10.86 13.77
N VAL A 2 19.34 11.07 14.11
CA VAL A 2 20.47 10.57 13.29
C VAL A 2 20.38 9.06 13.00
N PHE A 3 19.91 8.26 13.96
CA PHE A 3 19.75 6.81 13.78
C PHE A 3 18.66 6.41 12.77
N THR A 4 17.53 7.15 12.72
CA THR A 4 16.47 6.88 11.75
C THR A 4 16.89 7.30 10.34
N SER A 5 17.57 8.44 10.21
CA SER A 5 18.14 8.89 8.94
C SER A 5 19.23 7.94 8.42
N GLN A 6 20.11 7.45 9.30
CA GLN A 6 21.14 6.47 8.93
C GLN A 6 20.50 5.18 8.42
N TYR A 7 19.50 4.65 9.15
CA TYR A 7 18.77 3.47 8.71
C TYR A 7 18.10 3.68 7.34
N TYR A 8 17.51 4.84 7.09
CA TYR A 8 16.89 5.18 5.81
C TYR A 8 17.92 5.14 4.65
N PHE A 9 19.10 5.75 4.82
CA PHE A 9 20.15 5.69 3.80
C PHE A 9 20.67 4.27 3.58
N ASP A 10 20.88 3.53 4.67
CA ASP A 10 21.38 2.16 4.60
C ASP A 10 20.37 1.22 3.92
N ALA A 11 19.06 1.41 4.15
CA ALA A 11 18.00 0.59 3.55
C ALA A 11 17.81 0.84 2.05
N ILE A 12 18.14 2.05 1.56
CA ILE A 12 17.96 2.42 0.15
C ILE A 12 19.20 2.10 -0.69
N GLN A 13 20.37 1.92 -0.07
CA GLN A 13 21.62 1.63 -0.77
C GLN A 13 21.72 0.14 -1.14
N PRO A 14 21.74 -0.23 -2.45
CA PRO A 14 21.84 -1.63 -2.86
C PRO A 14 23.21 -2.22 -2.50
N GLY A 15 23.23 -3.37 -1.81
CA GLY A 15 24.44 -4.19 -1.63
C GLY A 15 25.21 -4.01 -0.32
N THR A 16 24.74 -3.18 0.61
CA THR A 16 25.43 -2.93 1.89
C THR A 16 24.76 -3.66 3.06
N LEU A 17 25.16 -4.93 3.27
CA LEU A 17 24.94 -5.67 4.52
C LEU A 17 25.95 -5.21 5.59
N TRP A 18 25.99 -3.91 5.93
CA TRP A 18 26.69 -3.50 7.15
C TRP A 18 25.80 -3.80 8.35
N PRO A 19 26.35 -4.21 9.51
CA PRO A 19 25.58 -4.26 10.74
C PRO A 19 25.27 -2.82 11.15
N THR A 20 24.12 -2.33 10.66
CA THR A 20 23.46 -1.02 10.88
C THR A 20 23.48 -0.60 12.37
N SER A 21 23.58 -1.60 13.25
CA SER A 21 23.68 -1.50 14.70
C SER A 21 24.82 -0.61 15.21
N GLN A 22 26.08 -0.74 14.76
CA GLN A 22 27.21 -0.16 15.51
C GLN A 22 27.27 1.37 15.51
N ARG A 23 27.00 2.03 14.37
CA ARG A 23 27.05 3.51 14.28
C ARG A 23 25.77 4.17 14.78
N ALA A 24 24.62 3.52 14.62
CA ALA A 24 23.32 4.07 15.00
C ALA A 24 23.02 3.89 16.51
N LEU A 25 23.56 2.84 17.14
CA LEU A 25 23.28 2.48 18.53
C LEU A 25 23.61 3.59 19.56
N PRO A 26 24.76 4.29 19.49
CA PRO A 26 25.04 5.39 20.42
C PRO A 26 24.00 6.50 20.33
N HIS A 27 23.55 6.83 19.10
CA HIS A 27 22.52 7.85 18.87
C HIS A 27 21.14 7.40 19.33
N PHE A 28 20.81 6.11 19.15
CA PHE A 28 19.57 5.52 19.66
C PHE A 28 19.50 5.59 21.19
N VAL A 29 20.55 5.11 21.88
CA VAL A 29 20.65 5.15 23.36
C VAL A 29 20.59 6.59 23.86
N LYS A 30 21.30 7.52 23.22
CA LYS A 30 21.25 8.94 23.57
C LYS A 30 19.85 9.53 23.38
N THR A 31 19.15 9.17 22.30
CA THR A 31 17.77 9.61 22.06
C THR A 31 16.84 9.12 23.16
N LEU A 32 16.92 7.83 23.53
CA LEU A 32 16.12 7.27 24.62
C LEU A 32 16.39 7.96 25.97
N LYS A 33 17.67 8.22 26.28
CA LYS A 33 18.04 8.93 27.52
C LYS A 33 17.43 10.33 27.56
N LEU A 34 17.61 11.13 26.50
CA LEU A 34 17.08 12.48 26.42
C LEU A 34 15.55 12.50 26.46
N LEU A 35 14.90 11.54 25.79
CA LEU A 35 13.44 11.42 25.78
C LEU A 35 12.91 11.11 27.18
N ARG A 36 13.54 10.17 27.91
CA ARG A 36 13.16 9.85 29.30
C ARG A 36 13.33 11.05 30.22
N GLU A 37 14.48 11.74 30.14
CA GLU A 37 14.73 12.96 30.90
C GLU A 37 13.69 14.04 30.61
N ARG A 38 13.28 14.19 29.34
CA ARG A 38 12.26 15.15 28.93
C ARG A 38 10.87 14.79 29.44
N LEU A 39 10.48 13.52 29.38
CA LEU A 39 9.18 13.04 29.84
C LEU A 39 9.02 13.04 31.38
N ALA A 40 10.14 13.00 32.10
CA ALA A 40 10.18 13.03 33.57
C ALA A 40 10.13 14.45 34.16
N ARG A 41 10.40 15.48 33.37
CA ARG A 41 10.27 16.88 33.80
C ARG A 41 8.80 17.28 33.84
N ASP A 42 8.45 18.18 34.76
CA ASP A 42 7.12 18.78 34.86
C ASP A 42 7.00 19.98 33.91
N ASP A 43 7.05 19.71 32.61
CA ASP A 43 6.98 20.70 31.54
C ASP A 43 6.15 20.15 30.38
N ASP A 44 4.83 20.37 30.43
CA ASP A 44 3.91 19.86 29.42
C ASP A 44 4.15 20.42 28.03
N GLN A 45 4.66 21.66 27.91
CA GLN A 45 5.05 22.24 26.62
C GLN A 45 6.17 21.41 25.98
N ALA A 46 7.19 21.04 26.75
CA ALA A 46 8.25 20.18 26.24
C ALA A 46 7.76 18.74 25.99
N ARG A 47 6.96 18.16 26.90
CA ARG A 47 6.50 16.75 26.83
C ARG A 47 5.55 16.50 25.66
N LEU A 48 4.70 17.47 25.34
CA LEU A 48 3.67 17.34 24.30
C LEU A 48 4.07 18.01 22.98
N SER A 49 5.29 18.55 22.88
CA SER A 49 5.80 19.17 21.65
C SER A 49 5.91 18.22 20.46
N ASP A 50 5.88 18.78 19.24
CA ASP A 50 6.19 18.08 17.99
C ASP A 50 7.51 17.32 18.05
N THR A 51 8.54 17.90 18.68
CA THR A 51 9.86 17.27 18.78
C THR A 51 9.83 16.00 19.63
N THR A 52 8.99 15.95 20.66
CA THR A 52 8.82 14.76 21.49
C THR A 52 8.03 13.70 20.74
N ALA A 53 6.94 14.07 20.09
CA ALA A 53 6.16 13.16 19.25
C ALA A 53 7.00 12.57 18.10
N ALA A 54 7.80 13.39 17.42
CA ALA A 54 8.71 12.96 16.37
C ALA A 54 9.80 12.00 16.88
N ALA A 55 10.33 12.24 18.08
CA ALA A 55 11.31 11.33 18.69
C ALA A 55 10.70 9.96 19.02
N VAL A 56 9.49 9.93 19.59
CA VAL A 56 8.77 8.67 19.89
C VAL A 56 8.40 7.94 18.60
N MET A 57 7.89 8.66 17.59
CA MET A 57 7.61 8.13 16.25
C MET A 57 8.86 7.51 15.62
N GLY A 58 10.01 8.19 15.70
CA GLY A 58 11.27 7.66 15.16
C GLY A 58 11.74 6.37 15.84
N ILE A 59 11.55 6.26 17.16
CA ILE A 59 11.85 5.03 17.91
C ILE A 59 10.87 3.91 17.54
N ALA A 60 9.58 4.23 17.41
CA ALA A 60 8.55 3.28 16.97
C ALA A 60 8.85 2.72 15.56
N GLY A 61 9.12 3.60 14.60
CA GLY A 61 9.48 3.22 13.24
C GLY A 61 10.76 2.39 13.19
N HIS A 62 11.78 2.74 13.96
CA HIS A 62 13.00 1.94 14.05
C HIS A 62 12.74 0.54 14.61
N ALA A 63 11.94 0.42 15.67
CA ALA A 63 11.57 -0.88 16.22
C ALA A 63 10.78 -1.73 15.20
N LEU A 64 9.86 -1.11 14.45
CA LEU A 64 9.09 -1.78 13.40
C LEU A 64 9.99 -2.30 12.27
N LEU A 65 10.92 -1.47 11.80
CA LEU A 65 11.87 -1.81 10.73
C LEU A 65 12.91 -2.85 11.15
N THR A 66 13.27 -2.89 12.44
CA THR A 66 14.16 -3.92 13.02
C THR A 66 13.41 -5.18 13.48
N ARG A 67 12.10 -5.25 13.20
CA ARG A 67 11.20 -6.37 13.55
C ARG A 67 11.00 -6.60 15.05
N ASP A 68 11.32 -5.61 15.89
CA ASP A 68 10.91 -5.60 17.29
C ASP A 68 9.48 -5.06 17.40
N VAL A 69 8.54 -5.90 16.96
CA VAL A 69 7.09 -5.60 16.94
C VAL A 69 6.59 -5.27 18.35
N LYS A 70 7.12 -5.93 19.38
CA LYS A 70 6.71 -5.69 20.76
C LYS A 70 7.07 -4.27 21.18
N SER A 71 8.32 -3.83 20.99
CA SER A 71 8.71 -2.46 21.33
C SER A 71 7.99 -1.43 20.45
N ALA A 72 7.84 -1.70 19.15
CA ALA A 72 7.11 -0.84 18.23
C ALA A 72 5.68 -0.55 18.74
N LYS A 73 4.96 -1.59 19.18
CA LYS A 73 3.63 -1.46 19.77
C LYS A 73 3.60 -0.57 21.00
N HIS A 74 4.50 -0.79 21.97
CA HIS A 74 4.57 0.05 23.17
C HIS A 74 4.86 1.51 22.84
N HIS A 75 5.73 1.77 21.85
CA HIS A 75 6.04 3.13 21.42
C HIS A 75 4.87 3.80 20.69
N ILE A 76 4.13 3.08 19.85
CA ILE A 76 2.94 3.60 19.16
C ILE A 76 1.80 3.88 20.15
N GLU A 77 1.58 3.02 21.14
CA GLU A 77 0.61 3.27 22.21
C GLU A 77 1.01 4.49 23.06
N GLY A 78 2.30 4.64 23.38
CA GLY A 78 2.83 5.83 24.05
C GLY A 78 2.68 7.11 23.22
N LEU A 79 2.89 7.02 21.91
CA LEU A 79 2.69 8.12 20.96
C LEU A 79 1.21 8.53 20.91
N CYS A 80 0.29 7.56 20.81
CA CYS A 80 -1.16 7.80 20.86
C CYS A 80 -1.56 8.51 22.16
N LYS A 81 -0.97 8.11 23.31
CA LYS A 81 -1.18 8.82 24.59
C LYS A 81 -0.69 10.27 24.55
N ILE A 82 0.47 10.54 23.96
CA ILE A 82 0.99 11.91 23.81
C ILE A 82 0.05 12.74 22.93
N VAL A 83 -0.40 12.19 21.81
CA VAL A 83 -1.36 12.84 20.90
C VAL A 83 -2.66 13.15 21.63
N GLY A 84 -3.22 12.17 22.36
CA GLY A 84 -4.43 12.36 23.16
C GLY A 84 -4.29 13.44 24.24
N LEU A 85 -3.18 13.45 24.98
CA LEU A 85 -2.89 14.47 26.00
C LEU A 85 -2.72 15.88 25.40
N ARG A 86 -2.25 15.99 24.16
CA ARG A 86 -2.16 17.26 23.45
C ARG A 86 -3.52 17.81 22.99
N GLY A 87 -4.56 16.97 22.96
CA GLY A 87 -5.88 17.33 22.45
C GLY A 87 -6.27 16.60 21.15
N GLY A 88 -5.55 15.52 20.81
CA GLY A 88 -5.88 14.63 19.69
C GLY A 88 -5.17 14.98 18.38
N VAL A 89 -5.42 14.16 17.35
CA VAL A 89 -4.78 14.24 16.03
C VAL A 89 -4.89 15.62 15.38
N ALA A 90 -6.03 16.32 15.56
CA ALA A 90 -6.26 17.64 14.97
C ALA A 90 -5.21 18.70 15.39
N THR A 91 -4.57 18.52 16.55
CA THR A 91 -3.52 19.44 17.05
C THR A 91 -2.20 19.37 16.27
N PHE A 92 -2.07 18.40 15.37
CA PHE A 92 -0.91 18.23 14.50
C PHE A 92 -1.17 18.71 13.05
N ARG A 93 -2.32 19.35 12.78
CA ARG A 93 -2.65 19.83 11.42
C ARG A 93 -1.63 20.84 10.88
N ASP A 94 -1.13 21.73 11.71
CA ASP A 94 -0.06 22.68 11.35
C ASP A 94 1.28 21.99 11.07
N SER A 95 1.43 20.75 11.55
CA SER A 95 2.59 19.88 11.35
C SER A 95 2.20 18.63 10.55
N SER A 96 1.50 18.84 9.42
CA SER A 96 0.90 17.78 8.58
C SER A 96 1.89 16.68 8.17
N LYS A 97 3.16 17.02 7.94
CA LYS A 97 4.23 16.04 7.67
C LYS A 97 4.51 15.12 8.86
N LEU A 98 4.54 15.66 10.08
CA LEU A 98 4.72 14.85 11.28
C LEU A 98 3.50 13.95 11.49
N LEU A 99 2.30 14.51 11.33
CA LEU A 99 1.07 13.74 11.44
C LEU A 99 1.03 12.58 10.43
N LEU A 100 1.44 12.84 9.19
CA LEU A 100 1.56 11.80 8.16
C LEU A 100 2.43 10.63 8.63
N GLU A 101 3.62 10.92 9.15
CA GLU A 101 4.52 9.86 9.63
C GLU A 101 4.01 9.13 10.88
N ILE A 102 3.30 9.84 11.78
CA ILE A 102 2.63 9.23 12.93
C ILE A 102 1.60 8.18 12.46
N LEU A 103 0.73 8.54 11.51
CA LEU A 103 -0.31 7.65 11.01
C LEU A 103 0.29 6.50 10.16
N ARG A 104 1.35 6.76 9.39
CA ARG A 104 2.09 5.71 8.66
C ARG A 104 2.66 4.66 9.62
N CYS A 105 3.21 5.06 10.77
CA CYS A 105 3.70 4.15 11.82
C CYS A 105 2.59 3.22 12.33
N ASP A 106 1.43 3.78 12.64
CA ASP A 106 0.28 3.03 13.13
C ASP A 106 -0.24 2.02 12.09
N MET A 107 -0.49 2.49 10.86
CA MET A 107 -0.90 1.64 9.75
C MET A 107 0.12 0.55 9.44
N GLY A 108 1.41 0.90 9.39
CA GLY A 108 2.50 -0.05 9.14
C GLY A 108 2.52 -1.18 10.15
N MET A 109 2.28 -0.89 11.44
CA MET A 109 2.16 -1.90 12.49
C MET A 109 0.93 -2.79 12.29
N ALA A 110 -0.24 -2.20 12.01
CA ALA A 110 -1.47 -2.94 11.77
C ALA A 110 -1.32 -3.91 10.59
N LEU A 111 -0.73 -3.46 9.48
CA LEU A 111 -0.50 -4.27 8.28
C LEU A 111 0.58 -5.34 8.45
N GLN A 112 1.57 -5.09 9.33
CA GLN A 112 2.61 -6.05 9.65
C GLN A 112 2.11 -7.19 10.53
N THR A 113 1.16 -6.91 11.44
CA THR A 113 0.78 -7.83 12.52
C THR A 113 -0.65 -8.36 12.44
N GLY A 114 -1.51 -7.69 11.67
CA GLY A 114 -2.95 -7.93 11.67
C GLY A 114 -3.68 -7.33 12.87
N SER A 115 -2.99 -6.54 13.71
CA SER A 115 -3.66 -5.82 14.80
C SER A 115 -4.54 -4.70 14.25
N ARG A 116 -5.50 -4.25 15.07
CA ARG A 116 -6.20 -3.01 14.77
C ARG A 116 -5.26 -1.81 14.98
N PRO A 117 -5.39 -0.75 14.17
CA PRO A 117 -4.69 0.52 14.41
C PRO A 117 -5.05 1.11 15.78
N VAL A 118 -4.14 1.89 16.38
CA VAL A 118 -4.37 2.53 17.68
C VAL A 118 -5.14 3.84 17.56
N PHE A 119 -5.01 4.55 16.44
CA PHE A 119 -5.76 5.77 16.15
C PHE A 119 -7.12 5.42 15.52
N PHE A 120 -8.13 6.27 15.74
CA PHE A 120 -9.48 6.17 15.18
C PHE A 120 -10.26 4.86 15.47
N HIS A 121 -9.76 4.00 16.36
CA HIS A 121 -10.40 2.71 16.67
C HIS A 121 -11.32 2.75 17.91
N LYS A 122 -11.06 3.63 18.89
CA LYS A 122 -11.77 3.63 20.19
C LYS A 122 -12.73 4.81 20.32
N PRO A 123 -14.01 4.60 20.67
CA PRO A 123 -14.96 5.68 20.96
C PRO A 123 -14.65 6.47 22.26
N SER A 124 -13.72 5.98 23.10
CA SER A 124 -13.28 6.68 24.32
C SER A 124 -12.34 7.86 24.04
N HIS A 125 -11.74 7.91 22.85
CA HIS A 125 -11.01 9.06 22.35
C HIS A 125 -11.92 9.70 21.29
N GLN A 126 -12.15 11.00 21.36
CA GLN A 126 -13.07 11.76 20.52
C GLN A 126 -12.67 11.83 19.03
N GLU A 127 -11.93 10.84 18.52
CA GLU A 127 -11.36 10.83 17.18
C GLU A 127 -12.25 10.00 16.25
N ALA A 128 -13.22 10.67 15.63
CA ALA A 128 -13.98 10.10 14.52
C ALA A 128 -13.04 9.80 13.34
N LEU A 129 -13.40 8.78 12.55
CA LEU A 129 -12.72 8.53 11.27
C LEU A 129 -12.75 9.81 10.42
N PRO A 130 -11.62 10.20 9.80
CA PRO A 130 -11.58 11.40 8.97
C PRO A 130 -12.54 11.24 7.79
N PRO A 131 -13.33 12.28 7.43
CA PRO A 131 -14.21 12.22 6.27
C PRO A 131 -13.38 12.01 5.00
N TYR A 132 -14.02 11.48 3.95
CA TYR A 132 -13.38 11.46 2.64
C TYR A 132 -13.16 12.91 2.16
N PRO A 133 -11.99 13.23 1.61
CA PRO A 133 -11.73 14.56 1.08
C PRO A 133 -12.58 14.81 -0.17
N ASP A 134 -13.05 16.04 -0.34
CA ASP A 134 -13.66 16.46 -1.60
C ASP A 134 -12.57 16.77 -2.61
N LEU A 135 -12.47 15.93 -3.64
CA LEU A 135 -11.50 16.06 -4.73
C LEU A 135 -12.11 16.73 -5.98
N THR A 136 -13.38 17.13 -5.94
CA THR A 136 -14.13 17.63 -7.10
C THR A 136 -13.42 18.79 -7.80
N LEU A 137 -13.00 19.80 -7.04
CA LEU A 137 -12.29 20.96 -7.61
C LEU A 137 -10.97 20.60 -8.28
N LEU A 138 -10.25 19.59 -7.78
CA LEU A 138 -9.00 19.12 -8.38
C LEU A 138 -9.26 18.31 -9.65
N LEU A 139 -10.39 17.61 -9.71
CA LEU A 139 -10.84 16.87 -10.90
C LEU A 139 -11.37 17.80 -11.99
N GLU A 140 -12.02 18.92 -11.63
CA GLU A 140 -12.50 19.93 -12.58
C GLU A 140 -11.36 20.64 -13.34
N LEU A 141 -10.15 20.67 -12.77
CA LEU A 141 -8.97 21.19 -13.45
C LEU A 141 -8.51 20.32 -14.63
N ARG A 142 -9.00 19.08 -14.72
CA ARG A 142 -8.69 18.16 -15.81
C ARG A 142 -9.52 18.51 -17.04
N GLU A 143 -8.85 18.76 -18.18
CA GLU A 143 -9.59 18.81 -19.45
C GLU A 143 -10.24 17.44 -19.74
N PRO A 144 -11.48 17.39 -20.26
CA PRO A 144 -12.15 16.13 -20.57
C PRO A 144 -11.38 15.38 -21.67
N THR A 145 -10.48 14.49 -21.27
CA THR A 145 -9.75 13.62 -22.20
C THR A 145 -10.71 12.57 -22.75
N ALA A 146 -10.80 12.48 -24.08
CA ALA A 146 -11.66 11.53 -24.82
C ALA A 146 -11.35 10.04 -24.60
N THR A 147 -10.37 9.70 -23.76
CA THR A 147 -9.85 8.35 -23.53
C THR A 147 -10.15 7.78 -22.15
N SER A 148 -11.11 8.33 -21.39
CA SER A 148 -11.64 7.60 -20.24
C SER A 148 -12.43 6.40 -20.77
N SER A 149 -11.74 5.31 -21.11
CA SER A 149 -12.37 4.02 -21.33
C SER A 149 -13.05 3.66 -20.01
N ARG A 150 -14.34 4.00 -19.92
CA ARG A 150 -15.28 3.34 -19.03
C ARG A 150 -15.33 1.89 -19.49
N TYR A 151 -14.30 1.10 -19.21
CA TYR A 151 -14.58 -0.27 -18.85
C TYR A 151 -15.54 -0.17 -17.67
N ASP A 152 -16.63 -0.95 -17.76
CA ASP A 152 -17.83 -0.94 -16.93
C ASP A 152 -17.57 -0.99 -15.42
N SER A 153 -16.95 0.05 -14.88
CA SER A 153 -16.80 0.31 -13.45
C SER A 153 -18.20 0.39 -12.83
N ALA A 154 -19.20 0.87 -13.57
CA ALA A 154 -20.59 0.89 -13.14
C ALA A 154 -21.20 -0.52 -12.94
N ILE A 155 -20.83 -1.52 -13.75
CA ILE A 155 -21.35 -2.90 -13.60
C ILE A 155 -20.62 -3.61 -12.46
N PHE A 156 -19.33 -3.34 -12.30
CA PHE A 156 -18.54 -3.96 -11.24
C PHE A 156 -18.87 -3.40 -9.83
N LEU A 157 -19.14 -2.10 -9.73
CA LEU A 157 -19.41 -1.44 -8.45
C LEU A 157 -20.83 -1.71 -7.90
N SER A 158 -21.75 -2.28 -8.70
CA SER A 158 -23.16 -2.45 -8.28
C SER A 158 -23.37 -3.56 -7.24
N ASP A 159 -22.50 -4.56 -7.23
CA ASP A 159 -22.60 -5.73 -6.33
C ASP A 159 -21.65 -5.63 -5.12
N MET A 160 -20.89 -4.54 -5.03
CA MET A 160 -19.87 -4.33 -4.00
C MET A 160 -20.44 -3.60 -2.79
N ASP A 161 -19.94 -3.94 -1.60
CA ASP A 161 -20.27 -3.23 -0.36
C ASP A 161 -20.09 -1.70 -0.48
N ASP A 162 -21.03 -0.96 0.11
CA ASP A 162 -21.11 0.50 0.05
C ASP A 162 -19.85 1.21 0.57
N ASP A 163 -19.26 0.72 1.68
CA ASP A 163 -18.06 1.34 2.25
C ASP A 163 -16.83 1.06 1.39
N LEU A 164 -16.75 -0.15 0.82
CA LEU A 164 -15.69 -0.53 -0.11
C LEU A 164 -15.81 0.26 -1.43
N SER A 165 -17.03 0.49 -1.92
CA SER A 165 -17.32 1.32 -3.09
C SER A 165 -16.90 2.76 -2.92
N ARG A 166 -17.21 3.35 -1.76
CA ARG A 166 -16.73 4.70 -1.41
C ARG A 166 -15.20 4.77 -1.36
N ALA A 167 -14.54 3.80 -0.73
CA ALA A 167 -13.09 3.77 -0.65
C ALA A 167 -12.43 3.63 -2.03
N TRP A 168 -12.99 2.75 -2.88
CA TRP A 168 -12.55 2.56 -4.27
C TRP A 168 -12.66 3.86 -5.06
N LYS A 169 -13.83 4.51 -5.02
CA LYS A 169 -14.09 5.76 -5.75
C LYS A 169 -13.08 6.84 -5.36
N VAL A 170 -12.91 7.10 -4.07
CA VAL A 170 -12.00 8.14 -3.57
C VAL A 170 -10.56 7.86 -3.98
N LEU A 171 -10.11 6.60 -3.91
CA LEU A 171 -8.75 6.25 -4.32
C LEU A 171 -8.54 6.35 -5.84
N SER A 172 -9.54 6.02 -6.64
CA SER A 172 -9.52 6.18 -8.11
C SER A 172 -9.48 7.67 -8.51
N GLU A 173 -10.30 8.51 -7.87
CA GLU A 173 -10.28 9.97 -8.02
C GLU A 173 -8.92 10.53 -7.63
N PHE A 174 -8.36 10.10 -6.50
CA PHE A 174 -7.02 10.49 -6.07
C PHE A 174 -5.94 10.10 -7.09
N CYS A 175 -5.97 8.87 -7.64
CA CYS A 175 -5.04 8.46 -8.68
C CYS A 175 -5.14 9.36 -9.93
N SER A 176 -6.37 9.74 -10.30
CA SER A 176 -6.61 10.66 -11.42
C SER A 176 -6.01 12.05 -11.16
N VAL A 177 -6.21 12.58 -9.94
CA VAL A 177 -5.61 13.86 -9.51
C VAL A 177 -4.08 13.79 -9.51
N ILE A 178 -3.49 12.69 -9.03
CA ILE A 178 -2.03 12.50 -9.04
C ILE A 178 -1.49 12.46 -10.47
N ASN A 179 -2.10 11.68 -11.36
CA ASN A 179 -1.65 11.58 -12.75
C ASN A 179 -1.74 12.95 -13.46
N TYR A 180 -2.84 13.68 -13.26
CA TYR A 180 -2.96 15.04 -13.78
C TYR A 180 -1.89 15.99 -13.21
N ALA A 181 -1.62 15.93 -11.91
CA ALA A 181 -0.58 16.75 -11.29
C ALA A 181 0.81 16.42 -11.86
N ILE A 182 1.10 15.15 -12.12
CA ILE A 182 2.35 14.71 -12.76
C ILE A 182 2.46 15.30 -14.17
N ASP A 183 1.42 15.16 -14.99
CA ASP A 183 1.41 15.60 -16.39
C ASP A 183 1.49 17.13 -16.51
N SER A 184 0.89 17.86 -15.57
CA SER A 184 0.90 19.32 -15.51
C SER A 184 2.11 19.90 -14.75
N GLY A 185 3.00 19.07 -14.21
CA GLY A 185 4.13 19.50 -13.38
C GLY A 185 3.71 20.15 -12.04
N GLN A 186 2.46 19.95 -11.61
CA GLN A 186 1.93 20.42 -10.34
C GLN A 186 2.22 19.43 -9.20
N ARG A 187 1.93 19.87 -7.98
CA ARG A 187 2.03 19.04 -6.77
C ARG A 187 0.74 19.13 -5.99
N ILE A 188 0.30 18.00 -5.45
CA ILE A 188 -0.77 17.99 -4.46
C ILE A 188 -0.26 18.47 -3.10
N SER A 189 -1.16 19.01 -2.29
CA SER A 189 -0.84 19.45 -0.93
C SER A 189 -0.55 18.24 -0.02
N THR A 190 0.18 18.47 1.07
CA THR A 190 0.44 17.41 2.07
C THR A 190 -0.87 17.03 2.77
N GLU A 191 -1.77 17.98 2.93
CA GLU A 191 -3.08 17.85 3.57
C GLU A 191 -4.00 16.95 2.73
N THR A 192 -4.12 17.19 1.42
CA THR A 192 -4.90 16.32 0.53
C THR A 192 -4.35 14.89 0.50
N PHE A 193 -3.01 14.74 0.46
CA PHE A 193 -2.37 13.42 0.56
C PHE A 193 -2.70 12.73 1.88
N LEU A 194 -2.53 13.44 3.00
CA LEU A 194 -2.78 12.95 4.35
C LEU A 194 -4.24 12.55 4.57
N ASP A 195 -5.18 13.41 4.19
CA ASP A 195 -6.61 13.18 4.39
C ASP A 195 -7.10 12.02 3.51
N THR A 196 -6.62 11.90 2.27
CA THR A 196 -6.92 10.74 1.43
C THR A 196 -6.35 9.46 2.04
N MET A 197 -5.07 9.47 2.44
CA MET A 197 -4.42 8.32 3.07
C MET A 197 -5.19 7.87 4.31
N ALA A 198 -5.44 8.79 5.25
CA ALA A 198 -6.09 8.47 6.51
C ALA A 198 -7.53 7.99 6.30
N SER A 199 -8.31 8.67 5.46
CA SER A 199 -9.70 8.29 5.21
C SER A 199 -9.84 6.93 4.53
N VAL A 200 -9.00 6.60 3.55
CA VAL A 200 -9.07 5.32 2.82
C VAL A 200 -8.46 4.19 3.65
N MET A 201 -7.22 4.35 4.13
CA MET A 201 -6.49 3.23 4.73
C MET A 201 -7.06 2.78 6.08
N TYR A 202 -7.51 3.70 6.94
CA TYR A 202 -8.12 3.30 8.22
C TYR A 202 -9.44 2.55 8.01
N ARG A 203 -10.27 2.97 7.05
CA ARG A 203 -11.52 2.28 6.71
C ARG A 203 -11.25 0.89 6.14
N LEU A 204 -10.38 0.77 5.14
CA LEU A 204 -10.02 -0.54 4.57
C LEU A 204 -9.39 -1.49 5.61
N THR A 205 -8.72 -0.95 6.62
CA THR A 205 -8.14 -1.73 7.71
C THR A 205 -9.18 -2.15 8.76
N ASP A 206 -10.29 -1.43 8.92
CA ASP A 206 -11.34 -1.74 9.90
C ASP A 206 -12.46 -2.62 9.32
N ILE A 207 -12.84 -2.42 8.05
CA ILE A 207 -13.85 -3.24 7.37
C ILE A 207 -13.39 -4.70 7.29
N ARG A 208 -14.34 -5.63 7.41
CA ARG A 208 -14.12 -7.08 7.37
C ARG A 208 -15.19 -7.72 6.49
N PHE A 209 -14.76 -8.59 5.58
CA PHE A 209 -15.64 -9.39 4.74
C PHE A 209 -15.39 -10.88 4.99
N GLU A 210 -16.29 -11.72 4.48
CA GLU A 210 -16.15 -13.17 4.57
C GLU A 210 -14.87 -13.63 3.84
N PRO A 211 -13.99 -14.43 4.47
CA PRO A 211 -12.79 -14.94 3.81
C PRO A 211 -13.12 -15.65 2.49
N GLY A 212 -12.44 -15.25 1.42
CA GLY A 212 -12.62 -15.82 0.08
C GLY A 212 -13.78 -15.21 -0.72
N SER A 213 -14.51 -14.22 -0.18
CA SER A 213 -15.45 -13.41 -0.96
C SER A 213 -14.72 -12.47 -1.93
N SER A 214 -15.44 -12.00 -2.96
CA SER A 214 -14.96 -10.95 -3.87
C SER A 214 -14.64 -9.65 -3.14
N ASP A 215 -15.49 -9.25 -2.19
CA ASP A 215 -15.29 -8.05 -1.38
C ASP A 215 -14.02 -8.14 -0.55
N GLU A 216 -13.70 -9.30 0.03
CA GLU A 216 -12.45 -9.47 0.78
C GLU A 216 -11.22 -9.39 -0.14
N ALA A 217 -11.29 -10.01 -1.33
CA ALA A 217 -10.21 -9.94 -2.31
C ALA A 217 -9.97 -8.49 -2.77
N LEU A 218 -11.04 -7.74 -3.02
CA LEU A 218 -11.01 -6.33 -3.38
C LEU A 218 -10.48 -5.47 -2.25
N ARG A 219 -10.99 -5.64 -1.03
CA ARG A 219 -10.54 -4.89 0.15
C ARG A 219 -9.04 -5.07 0.38
N LEU A 220 -8.55 -6.31 0.32
CA LEU A 220 -7.13 -6.63 0.50
C LEU A 220 -6.27 -6.10 -0.66
N GLY A 221 -6.74 -6.22 -1.91
CA GLY A 221 -6.04 -5.72 -3.08
C GLY A 221 -5.97 -4.19 -3.12
N LEU A 222 -7.07 -3.52 -2.78
CA LEU A 222 -7.15 -2.07 -2.64
C LEU A 222 -6.26 -1.57 -1.51
N LEU A 223 -6.24 -2.28 -0.37
CA LEU A 223 -5.35 -1.97 0.74
C LEU A 223 -3.88 -2.15 0.35
N ALA A 224 -3.51 -3.22 -0.37
CA ALA A 224 -2.17 -3.42 -0.89
C ALA A 224 -1.77 -2.30 -1.86
N PHE A 225 -2.63 -1.97 -2.82
CA PHE A 225 -2.42 -0.85 -3.73
C PHE A 225 -2.22 0.47 -2.97
N ALA A 226 -3.10 0.79 -2.02
CA ALA A 226 -3.00 1.98 -1.18
C ALA A 226 -1.67 2.04 -0.40
N CYS A 227 -1.14 0.91 0.08
CA CYS A 227 0.16 0.86 0.75
C CYS A 227 1.31 1.31 -0.16
N SER A 228 1.28 0.90 -1.43
CA SER A 228 2.31 1.32 -2.41
C SER A 228 2.25 2.81 -2.73
N VAL A 229 1.05 3.40 -2.71
CA VAL A 229 0.85 4.83 -2.93
C VAL A 229 1.24 5.64 -1.71
N PHE A 230 0.78 5.23 -0.53
CA PHE A 230 0.81 6.07 0.67
C PHE A 230 1.92 5.76 1.66
N LEU A 231 2.39 4.52 1.78
CA LEU A 231 3.37 4.16 2.83
C LEU A 231 4.80 4.10 2.29
N GLN A 232 5.02 3.48 1.13
CA GLN A 232 6.34 3.29 0.50
C GLN A 232 7.42 2.60 1.38
N TRP A 233 7.09 2.08 2.57
CA TRP A 233 8.06 1.47 3.48
C TRP A 233 8.51 0.06 3.08
N LYS A 234 7.92 -0.53 2.04
CA LYS A 234 8.49 -1.74 1.42
C LYS A 234 9.93 -1.50 0.97
N HIS A 235 10.24 -0.31 0.45
CA HIS A 235 11.62 0.07 0.09
C HIS A 235 12.54 0.20 1.31
N LEU A 236 11.98 0.35 2.50
CA LEU A 236 12.71 0.40 3.77
C LEU A 236 12.80 -0.97 4.45
N GLY A 237 12.31 -2.03 3.81
CA GLY A 237 12.40 -3.40 4.30
C GLY A 237 11.23 -3.87 5.16
N LEU A 238 10.12 -3.12 5.23
CA LEU A 238 8.91 -3.57 5.91
C LEU A 238 8.04 -4.44 4.98
N PRO A 239 7.87 -5.74 5.27
CA PRO A 239 7.22 -6.67 4.33
C PRO A 239 5.69 -6.73 4.43
N TYR A 240 5.08 -6.02 5.39
CA TYR A 240 3.64 -6.08 5.69
C TYR A 240 3.12 -7.52 5.80
N SER A 241 3.80 -8.35 6.61
CA SER A 241 3.65 -9.82 6.58
C SER A 241 2.21 -10.31 6.69
N HIS A 242 1.39 -9.67 7.53
CA HIS A 242 -0.01 -10.06 7.68
C HIS A 242 -0.83 -9.75 6.41
N LEU A 243 -0.73 -8.52 5.87
CA LEU A 243 -1.41 -8.16 4.62
C LEU A 243 -0.98 -9.07 3.46
N THR A 244 0.33 -9.30 3.31
CA THR A 244 0.89 -10.19 2.28
C THR A 244 0.31 -11.60 2.37
N SER A 245 0.26 -12.15 3.59
CA SER A 245 -0.32 -13.48 3.82
C SER A 245 -1.81 -13.51 3.53
N ALA A 246 -2.57 -12.51 4.00
CA ALA A 246 -4.02 -12.44 3.82
C ALA A 246 -4.39 -12.35 2.32
N LEU A 247 -3.73 -11.45 1.58
CA LEU A 247 -3.97 -11.29 0.14
C LEU A 247 -3.58 -12.55 -0.63
N ARG A 248 -2.43 -13.17 -0.32
CA ARG A 248 -2.00 -14.43 -0.94
C ARG A 248 -3.04 -15.53 -0.72
N THR A 249 -3.46 -15.73 0.53
CA THR A 249 -4.48 -16.74 0.86
C THR A 249 -5.75 -16.47 0.07
N CYS A 250 -6.26 -15.23 0.11
CA CYS A 250 -7.49 -14.87 -0.59
C CYS A 250 -7.44 -15.12 -2.10
N LEU A 251 -6.31 -14.85 -2.75
CA LEU A 251 -6.15 -15.03 -4.20
C LEU A 251 -5.89 -16.49 -4.61
N THR A 252 -5.42 -17.36 -3.70
CA THR A 252 -5.02 -18.74 -4.01
C THR A 252 -6.04 -19.78 -3.57
N THR A 253 -6.82 -19.53 -2.52
CA THR A 253 -7.77 -20.51 -1.98
C THR A 253 -9.12 -20.51 -2.68
N THR A 254 -9.45 -19.46 -3.40
CA THR A 254 -10.77 -19.33 -4.02
C THR A 254 -10.72 -19.81 -5.47
N THR A 255 -11.20 -21.03 -5.70
CA THR A 255 -11.21 -21.71 -7.01
C THR A 255 -12.03 -21.00 -8.08
N SER A 256 -12.91 -20.07 -7.70
CA SER A 256 -13.68 -19.22 -8.61
C SER A 256 -14.21 -17.98 -7.87
N LEU A 257 -13.37 -16.96 -7.70
CA LEU A 257 -13.87 -15.64 -7.30
C LEU A 257 -14.80 -15.15 -8.41
N PRO A 258 -15.98 -14.59 -8.10
CA PRO A 258 -16.87 -13.96 -9.09
C PRO A 258 -16.30 -12.59 -9.50
N ILE A 259 -15.07 -12.59 -10.01
CA ILE A 259 -14.29 -11.42 -10.40
C ILE A 259 -13.90 -11.59 -11.86
N THR A 260 -13.99 -10.51 -12.65
CA THR A 260 -13.60 -10.56 -14.05
C THR A 260 -12.09 -10.81 -14.19
N PRO A 261 -11.63 -11.48 -15.26
CA PRO A 261 -10.20 -11.70 -15.49
C PRO A 261 -9.37 -10.40 -15.47
N GLU A 262 -9.94 -9.29 -15.96
CA GLU A 262 -9.29 -7.98 -15.98
C GLU A 262 -9.03 -7.46 -14.56
N LEU A 263 -10.03 -7.57 -13.69
CA LEU A 263 -9.88 -7.13 -12.31
C LEU A 263 -8.95 -8.06 -11.53
N LEU A 264 -9.01 -9.37 -11.79
CA LEU A 264 -8.07 -10.30 -11.19
C LEU A 264 -6.62 -9.97 -11.61
N LEU A 265 -6.38 -9.62 -12.87
CA LEU A 265 -5.08 -9.11 -13.31
C LEU A 265 -4.67 -7.85 -12.57
N TRP A 266 -5.59 -6.89 -12.41
CA TRP A 266 -5.31 -5.68 -11.65
C TRP A 266 -4.94 -6.00 -10.19
N LEU A 267 -5.66 -6.90 -9.51
CA LEU A 267 -5.38 -7.34 -8.14
C LEU A 267 -4.01 -8.03 -8.02
N LEU A 268 -3.68 -8.92 -8.96
CA LEU A 268 -2.40 -9.63 -8.98
C LEU A 268 -1.23 -8.65 -9.19
N MET A 269 -1.38 -7.70 -10.12
CA MET A 269 -0.38 -6.67 -10.39
C MET A 269 -0.23 -5.68 -9.24
N ALA A 270 -1.34 -5.24 -8.63
CA ALA A 270 -1.34 -4.43 -7.43
C ALA A 270 -0.59 -5.14 -6.29
N GLY A 271 -0.87 -6.43 -6.05
CA GLY A 271 -0.14 -7.24 -5.09
C GLY A 271 1.36 -7.35 -5.42
N ALA A 272 1.70 -7.60 -6.69
CA ALA A 272 3.07 -7.76 -7.17
C ALA A 272 3.93 -6.52 -6.89
N VAL A 273 3.41 -5.33 -7.26
CA VAL A 273 4.16 -4.08 -7.04
C VAL A 273 4.18 -3.65 -5.58
N SER A 274 3.18 -4.05 -4.80
CA SER A 274 2.97 -3.51 -3.45
C SER A 274 3.49 -4.36 -2.32
N VAL A 275 3.18 -5.67 -2.28
CA VAL A 275 3.37 -6.49 -1.06
C VAL A 275 4.10 -7.81 -1.31
N PHE A 276 3.94 -8.41 -2.50
CA PHE A 276 4.60 -9.67 -2.85
C PHE A 276 6.09 -9.50 -3.13
N ASN A 277 6.82 -10.61 -3.02
CA ASN A 277 8.26 -10.70 -3.27
C ASN A 277 8.59 -11.95 -4.10
N ASP A 278 9.88 -12.18 -4.37
CA ASP A 278 10.34 -13.27 -5.24
C ASP A 278 9.88 -14.68 -4.78
N ALA A 279 9.57 -14.88 -3.50
CA ALA A 279 9.01 -16.15 -3.02
C ALA A 279 7.57 -16.40 -3.51
N ASP A 280 6.85 -15.36 -3.90
CA ASP A 280 5.49 -15.41 -4.43
C ASP A 280 5.43 -15.78 -5.93
N ASP A 281 6.52 -15.60 -6.66
CA ASP A 281 6.58 -15.82 -8.12
C ASP A 281 6.06 -17.20 -8.55
N ARG A 282 6.24 -18.22 -7.69
CA ARG A 282 5.87 -19.61 -7.98
C ARG A 282 4.37 -19.78 -8.20
N TRP A 283 3.52 -19.06 -7.48
CA TRP A 283 2.06 -19.13 -7.62
C TRP A 283 1.52 -17.94 -8.43
N LEU A 284 2.16 -16.78 -8.31
CA LEU A 284 1.72 -15.53 -8.91
C LEU A 284 1.88 -15.52 -10.44
N LYS A 285 3.05 -15.94 -10.96
CA LYS A 285 3.34 -15.89 -12.41
C LYS A 285 2.41 -16.78 -13.25
N PRO A 286 2.12 -18.05 -12.85
CA PRO A 286 1.14 -18.85 -13.57
C PRO A 286 -0.26 -18.21 -13.63
N MET A 287 -0.72 -17.61 -12.52
CA MET A 287 -2.01 -16.93 -12.49
C MET A 287 -2.03 -15.66 -13.36
N LEU A 288 -0.95 -14.87 -13.34
CA LEU A 288 -0.79 -13.72 -14.23
C LEU A 288 -0.85 -14.15 -15.69
N LEU A 289 -0.08 -15.18 -16.08
CA LEU A 289 -0.09 -15.72 -17.45
C LEU A 289 -1.48 -16.17 -17.90
N ALA A 290 -2.17 -16.95 -17.06
CA ALA A 290 -3.50 -17.46 -17.38
C ALA A 290 -4.49 -16.32 -17.66
N ASN A 291 -4.51 -15.29 -16.81
CA ASN A 291 -5.43 -14.16 -17.01
C ASN A 291 -4.97 -13.21 -18.12
N MET A 292 -3.66 -13.09 -18.38
CA MET A 292 -3.15 -12.35 -19.54
C MET A 292 -3.65 -12.95 -20.85
N VAL A 293 -3.71 -14.29 -20.94
CA VAL A 293 -4.29 -14.99 -22.10
C VAL A 293 -5.78 -14.74 -22.21
N LEU A 294 -6.53 -14.81 -21.10
CA LEU A 294 -7.98 -14.54 -21.08
C LEU A 294 -8.32 -13.10 -21.50
N CYS A 295 -7.48 -12.13 -21.14
CA CYS A 295 -7.65 -10.71 -21.50
C CYS A 295 -6.91 -10.30 -22.79
N GLU A 296 -6.36 -11.25 -23.55
CA GLU A 296 -5.65 -11.00 -24.82
C GLU A 296 -4.48 -9.98 -24.72
N ILE A 297 -3.75 -10.02 -23.60
CA ILE A 297 -2.62 -9.14 -23.31
C ILE A 297 -1.32 -9.76 -23.83
N ASP A 298 -0.88 -9.26 -24.98
CA ASP A 298 0.37 -9.68 -25.65
C ASP A 298 1.54 -8.70 -25.45
N SER A 299 1.29 -7.54 -24.85
CA SER A 299 2.25 -6.44 -24.80
C SER A 299 2.10 -5.61 -23.54
N TRP A 300 3.21 -4.98 -23.11
CA TRP A 300 3.21 -4.08 -21.97
C TRP A 300 2.22 -2.92 -22.15
N SER A 301 2.07 -2.40 -23.37
CA SER A 301 1.12 -1.32 -23.65
C SER A 301 -0.33 -1.71 -23.36
N LYS A 302 -0.74 -2.94 -23.74
CA LYS A 302 -2.08 -3.46 -23.41
C LYS A 302 -2.25 -3.67 -21.91
N MET A 303 -1.23 -4.22 -21.23
CA MET A 303 -1.25 -4.37 -19.77
C MET A 303 -1.39 -3.03 -19.08
N GLN A 304 -0.59 -2.03 -19.47
CA GLN A 304 -0.62 -0.70 -18.90
C GLN A 304 -1.99 -0.02 -19.10
N HIS A 305 -2.60 -0.16 -20.29
CA HIS A 305 -3.95 0.35 -20.55
C HIS A 305 -5.01 -0.31 -19.66
N LEU A 306 -4.93 -1.63 -19.45
CA LEU A 306 -5.82 -2.33 -18.51
C LEU A 306 -5.62 -1.84 -17.08
N LEU A 307 -4.39 -1.69 -16.62
CA LEU A 307 -4.14 -1.22 -15.26
C LEU A 307 -4.68 0.20 -15.05
N GLN A 308 -4.49 1.08 -16.04
CA GLN A 308 -4.98 2.46 -16.04
C GLN A 308 -6.51 2.57 -16.13
N SER A 309 -7.22 1.58 -16.68
CA SER A 309 -8.69 1.61 -16.75
C SER A 309 -9.36 1.40 -15.39
N PHE A 310 -8.65 0.84 -14.41
CA PHE A 310 -9.07 0.79 -13.01
C PHE A 310 -8.49 1.96 -12.22
N MET A 311 -7.37 1.74 -11.52
CA MET A 311 -6.60 2.78 -10.85
C MET A 311 -5.11 2.44 -10.92
N TRP A 312 -4.31 3.39 -11.37
CA TRP A 312 -2.89 3.20 -11.57
C TRP A 312 -2.15 4.53 -11.57
N ILE A 313 -0.95 4.57 -10.99
CA ILE A 313 -0.08 5.75 -11.03
C ILE A 313 1.22 5.33 -11.72
N GLY A 314 1.33 5.65 -13.01
CA GLY A 314 2.44 5.16 -13.85
C GLY A 314 3.82 5.51 -13.27
N LEU A 315 3.97 6.72 -12.74
CA LEU A 315 5.21 7.18 -12.09
C LEU A 315 5.65 6.29 -10.92
N ILE A 316 4.71 5.75 -10.15
CA ILE A 316 5.01 4.92 -8.97
C ILE A 316 5.20 3.46 -9.38
N HIS A 317 4.34 2.97 -10.28
CA HIS A 317 4.14 1.53 -10.46
C HIS A 317 4.72 0.95 -11.75
N ASP A 318 4.89 1.72 -12.83
CA ASP A 318 5.22 1.16 -14.15
C ASP A 318 6.55 0.41 -14.15
N ARG A 319 7.56 0.94 -13.44
CA ARG A 319 8.89 0.31 -13.42
C ARG A 319 8.87 -1.09 -12.81
N SER A 320 8.17 -1.28 -11.69
CA SER A 320 8.08 -2.58 -11.02
C SER A 320 7.10 -3.51 -11.75
N ALA A 321 5.97 -2.98 -12.22
CA ALA A 321 4.98 -3.73 -12.98
C ALA A 321 5.53 -4.25 -14.31
N LYS A 322 6.25 -3.41 -15.07
CA LYS A 322 6.88 -3.83 -16.33
C LYS A 322 7.90 -4.93 -16.11
N ARG A 323 8.70 -4.86 -15.04
CA ARG A 323 9.62 -5.95 -14.66
C ARG A 323 8.89 -7.25 -14.35
N MET A 324 7.77 -7.18 -13.60
CA MET A 324 6.95 -8.35 -13.32
C MET A 324 6.38 -8.93 -14.63
N PHE A 325 5.80 -8.10 -15.49
CA PHE A 325 5.28 -8.47 -16.81
C PHE A 325 6.34 -9.16 -17.67
N ASP A 326 7.49 -8.51 -17.90
CA ASP A 326 8.59 -9.03 -18.72
C ASP A 326 9.11 -10.37 -18.16
N SER A 327 9.23 -10.49 -16.83
CA SER A 327 9.69 -11.74 -16.19
C SER A 327 8.65 -12.87 -16.23
N THR A 328 7.38 -12.52 -16.35
CA THR A 328 6.26 -13.46 -16.40
C THR A 328 6.17 -14.09 -17.80
N ILE A 329 6.25 -13.26 -18.85
CA ILE A 329 6.25 -13.73 -20.25
C ILE A 329 7.53 -14.51 -20.62
N ALA A 330 8.65 -14.21 -19.96
CA ALA A 330 9.93 -14.89 -20.20
C ALA A 330 10.04 -16.25 -19.50
N SER A 331 9.11 -16.58 -18.61
CA SER A 331 9.17 -17.81 -17.81
C SER A 331 8.99 -19.04 -18.71
N PRO A 332 10.00 -19.94 -18.84
CA PRO A 332 9.97 -21.08 -19.75
C PRO A 332 8.99 -22.18 -19.32
N THR A 333 8.41 -22.09 -18.13
CA THR A 333 7.60 -23.16 -17.52
C THR A 333 6.26 -23.39 -18.23
N ILE A 334 5.79 -22.47 -19.08
CA ILE A 334 4.48 -22.59 -19.74
C ILE A 334 4.51 -21.91 -21.12
N ARG A 335 5.31 -22.41 -22.07
CA ARG A 335 4.97 -22.22 -23.49
C ARG A 335 3.88 -23.24 -23.83
N PRO A 336 2.78 -22.86 -24.50
CA PRO A 336 1.90 -23.85 -25.09
C PRO A 336 2.76 -24.68 -26.05
N LEU A 337 2.78 -26.01 -25.85
CA LEU A 337 3.29 -26.92 -26.85
C LEU A 337 2.58 -26.59 -28.17
N ALA A 338 3.35 -26.15 -29.16
CA ALA A 338 2.85 -26.00 -30.51
C ALA A 338 2.20 -27.33 -30.91
N LEU A 339 0.92 -27.28 -31.27
CA LEU A 339 0.22 -28.43 -31.84
C LEU A 339 1.05 -28.95 -33.02
N PRO A 340 1.37 -30.25 -33.09
CA PRO A 340 2.05 -30.79 -34.25
C PRO A 340 1.18 -30.54 -35.48
N SER A 341 1.77 -29.91 -36.49
CA SER A 341 1.17 -29.80 -37.82
C SER A 341 0.72 -31.19 -38.28
N ALA A 342 -0.57 -31.34 -38.56
CA ALA A 342 -1.11 -32.53 -39.20
C ALA A 342 -0.42 -32.67 -40.57
N SER A 343 0.55 -33.58 -40.64
CA SER A 343 1.04 -34.09 -41.91
C SER A 343 0.02 -35.12 -42.39
N SER A 344 -0.73 -34.72 -43.41
CA SER A 344 -1.47 -35.63 -44.25
C SER A 344 -0.48 -36.50 -45.03
N SER A 345 -0.43 -37.80 -44.74
CA SER A 345 0.00 -38.79 -45.72
C SER A 345 -0.80 -40.06 -45.52
N SER A 346 -1.83 -40.17 -46.36
CA SER A 346 -2.48 -41.40 -46.78
C SER A 346 -1.47 -42.47 -47.15
N LEU A 347 -1.61 -43.69 -46.65
CA LEU A 347 -1.19 -44.92 -47.34
C LEU A 347 -2.06 -46.08 -46.85
N TRP A 348 -3.09 -46.36 -47.65
CA TRP A 348 -3.67 -47.69 -47.82
C TRP A 348 -3.01 -48.29 -49.09
N GLU A 349 -3.06 -49.62 -49.23
CA GLU A 349 -2.37 -50.50 -50.22
C GLU A 349 -1.01 -51.00 -49.68
N THR A 350 -0.79 -52.27 -49.37
CA THR A 350 -1.41 -53.55 -49.77
C THR A 350 -1.20 -54.60 -48.68
#